data_AF-A0A7J8YRG3-F1
#
_entry.id   AF-A0A7J8YRG3-F1
#
_cell.length_a   1.000
_cell.length_b   1.000
_cell.length_c   1.000
_cell.angle_alpha   90.00
_cell.angle_beta   90.00
_cell.angle_gamma   90.00
#
_symmetry.space_group_name_H-M   'P 1'
#
loop_
_entity.id
_entity.type
_entity.pdbx_description
1 polymer ?
#
loop_
_entity_poly.entity_id
_entity_poly.type
_entity_poly.pdbx_seq_one_letter_code
_entity_poly.pdbx_strand_id
1 'polypeptide(L)'
;MGKKRVMVPAKELDLSTVKYEKEIIQAPHLTGSILKLFVRIIEVPIIGSLIISFMKKENNMVEMLQNTEIPEKPMFTPEFPPQEAEPSVVIVDEEGKPTDRVESALKCLPHYDPASCWSGDTLPSFRYWKIRDFAYAYRSKLVTPSKIAEQIITLVEGCKYHKAPTPLLISFDAEDIRK
;
A
#
# COMPACT_ATOMS: atom_id res chain seq x y z
N MET A 1 -37.65 22.30 3.64
CA MET A 1 -36.95 21.05 3.27
C MET A 1 -36.71 21.10 1.78
N GLY A 2 -35.44 21.13 1.35
CA GLY A 2 -35.09 21.19 -0.07
C GLY A 2 -35.47 19.90 -0.80
N LYS A 3 -35.67 19.97 -2.12
CA LYS A 3 -35.88 18.79 -2.96
C LYS A 3 -34.62 17.93 -2.89
N LYS A 4 -34.75 16.65 -2.53
CA LYS A 4 -33.65 15.70 -2.58
C LYS A 4 -33.22 15.50 -4.03
N ARG A 5 -31.91 15.37 -4.27
CA ARG A 5 -31.36 15.02 -5.57
C ARG A 5 -31.59 13.53 -5.80
N VAL A 6 -32.16 13.16 -6.94
CA VAL A 6 -32.36 11.75 -7.30
C VAL A 6 -31.34 11.41 -8.38
N MET A 7 -30.53 10.37 -8.16
CA MET A 7 -29.58 9.89 -9.18
C MET A 7 -30.25 8.88 -10.11
N VAL A 8 -29.78 8.85 -11.35
CA VAL A 8 -30.15 7.83 -12.34
C VAL A 8 -29.34 6.56 -12.04
N PRO A 9 -29.92 5.35 -12.18
CA PRO A 9 -29.17 4.11 -12.01
C PRO A 9 -27.91 4.05 -12.86
N ALA A 10 -26.83 3.53 -12.30
CA ALA A 10 -25.52 3.49 -12.97
C ALA A 10 -25.54 2.75 -14.32
N LYS A 11 -26.41 1.73 -14.47
CA LYS A 11 -26.56 0.95 -15.71
C LYS A 11 -27.19 1.73 -16.86
N GLU A 12 -27.90 2.82 -16.56
CA GLU A 12 -28.65 3.63 -17.54
C GLU A 12 -27.89 4.91 -17.91
N LEU A 13 -26.69 5.11 -17.36
CA LEU A 13 -25.89 6.30 -17.56
C LEU A 13 -25.23 6.28 -18.95
N ASP A 14 -25.41 7.35 -19.72
CA ASP A 14 -24.67 7.57 -20.97
C ASP A 14 -23.27 8.10 -20.67
N LEU A 15 -22.26 7.24 -20.80
CA LEU A 15 -20.85 7.56 -20.54
C LEU A 15 -20.30 8.69 -21.41
N SER A 16 -20.89 8.98 -22.59
CA SER A 16 -20.44 10.07 -23.45
C SER A 16 -20.78 11.46 -22.90
N THR A 17 -21.77 11.54 -22.01
CA THR A 17 -22.25 12.79 -21.40
C THR A 17 -21.57 13.11 -20.07
N VAL A 18 -20.88 12.13 -19.48
CA VAL A 18 -20.25 12.25 -18.18
C VAL A 18 -19.05 13.18 -18.28
N LYS A 19 -19.10 14.29 -17.53
CA LYS A 19 -17.99 15.24 -17.44
C LYS A 19 -17.16 14.93 -16.20
N TYR A 20 -15.86 15.11 -16.34
CA TYR A 20 -14.96 15.06 -15.20
C TYR A 20 -15.20 16.27 -14.29
N GLU A 21 -15.70 16.02 -13.08
CA GLU A 21 -15.81 17.01 -12.03
C GLU A 21 -14.62 16.86 -11.07
N LYS A 22 -13.84 17.93 -10.91
CA LYS A 22 -12.73 17.94 -9.96
C LYS A 22 -13.29 18.15 -8.56
N GLU A 23 -13.22 17.12 -7.73
CA GLU A 23 -13.51 17.26 -6.30
C GLU A 23 -12.38 18.03 -5.61
N ILE A 24 -12.72 19.15 -4.97
CA ILE A 24 -11.80 19.96 -4.19
C ILE A 24 -12.12 19.73 -2.72
N ILE A 25 -11.25 19.00 -2.03
CA ILE A 25 -11.35 18.82 -0.58
C ILE A 25 -10.72 20.03 0.09
N GLN A 26 -11.50 20.74 0.89
CA GLN A 26 -11.08 21.87 1.70
C GLN A 26 -10.89 21.41 3.16
N ALA A 27 -9.69 21.60 3.66
CA ALA A 27 -9.36 21.36 5.06
C ALA A 27 -8.26 22.34 5.52
N PRO A 28 -8.27 22.74 6.81
CA PRO A 28 -7.21 23.60 7.34
C PRO A 28 -5.88 22.85 7.44
N HIS A 29 -4.80 23.47 6.99
CA HIS A 29 -3.44 22.94 7.16
C HIS A 29 -2.85 23.48 8.47
N LEU A 30 -2.76 22.64 9.50
CA LEU A 30 -2.32 23.02 10.84
C LEU A 30 -1.16 22.14 11.29
N THR A 31 -0.15 22.74 11.94
CA THR A 31 1.02 22.02 12.48
C THR A 31 1.36 22.53 13.89
N GLY A 32 2.21 21.78 14.60
CA GLY A 32 2.73 22.19 15.91
C GLY A 32 1.66 22.43 16.98
N SER A 33 1.78 23.54 17.72
CA SER A 33 0.88 23.88 18.83
C SER A 33 -0.54 24.22 18.36
N ILE A 34 -0.70 24.79 17.15
CA ILE A 34 -2.01 25.14 16.59
C ILE A 34 -2.81 23.87 16.32
N LEU A 35 -2.15 22.84 15.75
CA LEU A 35 -2.77 21.53 15.56
C LEU A 35 -3.23 20.93 16.89
N LYS A 36 -2.38 20.97 17.93
CA LYS A 36 -2.74 20.46 19.27
C LYS A 36 -3.97 21.16 19.85
N LEU A 37 -4.07 22.49 19.71
CA LEU A 37 -5.22 23.26 20.16
C LEU A 37 -6.48 22.87 19.37
N PHE A 38 -6.38 22.77 18.06
CA PHE A 38 -7.49 22.40 17.18
C PHE A 38 -8.04 21.00 17.50
N VAL A 39 -7.18 20.01 17.72
CA VAL A 39 -7.58 18.66 18.14
C VAL A 39 -8.36 18.70 19.45
N ARG A 40 -7.84 19.43 20.46
CA ARG A 40 -8.56 19.59 21.75
C ARG A 40 -9.94 20.21 21.55
N ILE A 41 -10.08 21.19 20.65
CA ILE A 41 -11.37 21.83 20.36
C ILE A 41 -12.35 20.85 19.69
N ILE A 42 -11.87 20.02 18.75
CA ILE A 42 -12.70 19.00 18.09
C ILE A 42 -13.17 17.92 19.07
N GLU A 43 -12.40 17.63 20.12
CA GLU A 43 -12.77 16.67 21.16
C GLU A 43 -13.78 17.24 22.18
N VAL A 44 -14.02 18.56 22.20
CA VAL A 44 -15.04 19.17 23.08
C VAL A 44 -16.45 18.79 22.62
N PRO A 45 -17.30 18.27 23.52
CA PRO A 45 -18.71 17.99 23.20
C PRO A 45 -19.43 19.21 22.61
N ILE A 46 -20.34 18.97 21.66
CA ILE A 46 -21.12 20.00 20.94
C ILE A 46 -20.28 20.86 19.99
N ILE A 47 -19.22 21.52 20.46
CA ILE A 47 -18.38 22.39 19.62
C ILE A 47 -17.71 21.57 18.52
N GLY A 48 -17.11 20.43 18.88
CA GLY A 48 -16.47 19.53 17.92
C GLY A 48 -17.42 19.00 16.87
N SER A 49 -18.64 18.59 17.26
CA SER A 49 -19.63 18.09 16.30
C SER A 49 -20.11 19.17 15.33
N LEU A 50 -20.22 20.43 15.78
CA LEU A 50 -20.54 21.58 14.91
C LEU A 50 -19.44 21.83 13.89
N ILE A 51 -18.17 21.84 14.31
CA ILE A 51 -17.02 22.04 13.42
C ILE A 51 -16.96 20.92 12.37
N ILE A 52 -17.09 19.67 12.78
CA ILE A 52 -17.07 18.52 11.86
C ILE A 52 -18.28 18.57 10.90
N SER A 53 -19.46 18.95 11.38
CA SER A 53 -20.65 19.11 10.53
C SER A 53 -20.44 20.18 9.46
N PHE A 54 -19.85 21.32 9.83
CA PHE A 54 -19.47 22.36 8.89
C PHE A 54 -18.46 21.85 7.84
N MET A 55 -17.38 21.19 8.26
CA MET A 55 -16.38 20.64 7.33
C MET A 55 -16.97 19.58 6.39
N LYS A 56 -17.89 18.73 6.86
CA LYS A 56 -18.60 17.76 6.01
C LYS A 56 -19.48 18.45 4.97
N LYS A 57 -20.08 19.58 5.32
CA LYS A 57 -20.93 20.36 4.42
C LYS A 57 -20.11 21.06 3.32
N GLU A 58 -19.01 21.71 3.68
CA GLU A 58 -18.09 22.35 2.72
C GLU A 58 -17.53 21.35 1.70
N ASN A 59 -17.28 20.11 2.13
CA ASN A 59 -16.74 19.04 1.28
C ASN A 59 -17.82 18.18 0.59
N ASN A 60 -19.04 18.71 0.42
CA ASN A 60 -20.15 18.05 -0.29
C ASN A 60 -20.59 16.68 0.28
N MET A 61 -20.07 16.25 1.43
CA MET A 61 -20.39 14.93 2.02
C MET A 61 -21.84 14.86 2.49
N VAL A 62 -22.37 15.96 3.03
CA VAL A 62 -23.77 16.03 3.47
C VAL A 62 -24.72 15.91 2.28
N GLU A 63 -24.41 16.60 1.18
CA GLU A 63 -25.25 16.56 -0.02
C GLU A 63 -25.26 15.15 -0.64
N MET A 64 -24.08 14.54 -0.77
CA MET A 64 -23.94 13.21 -1.34
C MET A 64 -24.54 12.11 -0.46
N LEU A 65 -24.31 12.13 0.85
CA LEU A 65 -24.68 11.01 1.73
C LEU A 65 -26.07 11.15 2.36
N GLN A 66 -26.60 12.37 2.51
CA GLN A 66 -27.87 12.62 3.22
C GLN A 66 -28.97 13.20 2.32
N ASN A 67 -28.61 14.02 1.31
CA ASN A 67 -29.56 14.71 0.45
C ASN A 67 -29.71 14.10 -0.95
N THR A 68 -28.96 13.05 -1.26
CA THR A 68 -29.00 12.35 -2.54
C THR A 68 -29.60 10.95 -2.38
N GLU A 69 -30.56 10.62 -3.22
CA GLU A 69 -31.15 9.29 -3.32
C GLU A 69 -30.35 8.46 -4.33
N ILE A 70 -29.69 7.42 -3.81
CA ILE A 70 -28.89 6.47 -4.58
C ILE A 70 -29.76 5.21 -4.81
N PRO A 71 -30.10 4.89 -6.06
CA PRO A 71 -31.02 3.78 -6.36
C PRO A 71 -30.38 2.39 -6.20
N GLU A 72 -29.05 2.31 -6.17
CA GLU A 72 -28.31 1.07 -5.99
C GLU A 72 -28.44 0.49 -4.57
N LYS A 73 -28.44 -0.84 -4.50
CA LYS A 73 -28.31 -1.55 -3.22
C LYS A 73 -26.86 -1.45 -2.72
N PRO A 74 -26.62 -1.40 -1.41
CA PRO A 74 -25.27 -1.36 -0.87
C PRO A 74 -24.51 -2.66 -1.18
N MET A 75 -23.27 -2.50 -1.64
CA MET A 75 -22.28 -3.57 -1.79
C MET A 75 -21.24 -3.37 -0.68
N PHE A 76 -21.24 -4.23 0.33
CA PHE A 76 -20.36 -4.08 1.52
C PHE A 76 -18.96 -4.64 1.30
N THR A 77 -18.85 -5.65 0.45
CA THR A 77 -17.61 -6.29 0.03
C THR A 77 -17.59 -6.36 -1.49
N PRO A 78 -16.41 -6.32 -2.15
CA PRO A 78 -16.34 -6.53 -3.58
C PRO A 78 -16.94 -7.89 -3.97
N GLU A 79 -17.94 -7.87 -4.86
CA GLU A 79 -18.56 -9.06 -5.42
C GLU A 79 -18.16 -9.16 -6.90
N PHE A 80 -17.32 -10.15 -7.21
CA PHE A 80 -16.80 -10.33 -8.57
C PHE A 80 -17.60 -11.40 -9.31
N PRO A 81 -18.13 -11.12 -10.52
CA PRO A 81 -18.73 -12.16 -11.35
C PRO A 81 -17.66 -13.16 -11.83
N PRO A 82 -18.05 -14.36 -12.28
CA PRO A 82 -17.11 -15.31 -12.88
C PRO A 82 -16.28 -14.65 -13.99
N GLN A 83 -14.95 -14.79 -13.90
CA GLN A 83 -14.01 -14.23 -14.87
C GLN A 83 -13.63 -15.30 -15.90
N GLU A 84 -13.34 -14.85 -17.12
CA GLU A 84 -12.75 -15.72 -18.13
C GLU A 84 -11.33 -16.13 -17.73
N ALA A 85 -10.92 -17.35 -18.10
CA ALA A 85 -9.59 -17.84 -17.79
C ALA A 85 -8.52 -17.01 -18.52
N GLU A 86 -7.55 -16.51 -17.77
CA GLU A 86 -6.45 -15.73 -18.34
C GLU A 86 -5.58 -16.60 -19.27
N PRO A 87 -5.21 -16.12 -20.46
CA PRO A 87 -4.36 -16.88 -21.38
C PRO A 87 -2.90 -16.89 -20.92
N SER A 88 -2.19 -17.98 -21.23
CA SER A 88 -0.73 -18.12 -21.00
C SER A 88 -0.28 -17.99 -19.55
N VAL A 89 -1.10 -18.47 -18.61
CA VAL A 89 -0.77 -18.53 -17.18
C VAL A 89 -0.52 -19.96 -16.72
N VAL A 90 0.25 -20.12 -15.64
CA VAL A 90 0.39 -21.40 -14.93
C VAL A 90 -0.54 -21.35 -13.72
N ILE A 91 -1.55 -22.23 -13.70
CA ILE A 91 -2.47 -22.34 -12.57
C ILE A 91 -1.74 -23.06 -11.44
N VAL A 92 -1.74 -22.45 -10.26
CA VAL A 92 -1.11 -22.98 -9.05
C VAL A 92 -2.21 -23.25 -8.03
N ASP A 93 -2.08 -24.35 -7.29
CA ASP A 93 -3.01 -24.72 -6.22
C ASP A 93 -3.01 -23.65 -5.10
N GLU A 94 -4.21 -23.18 -4.75
CA GLU A 94 -4.43 -22.13 -3.75
C GLU A 94 -4.14 -22.64 -2.34
N GLU A 95 -4.52 -23.90 -2.06
CA GLU A 95 -4.32 -24.55 -0.76
C GLU A 95 -2.93 -25.23 -0.64
N GLY A 96 -2.13 -25.15 -1.70
CA GLY A 96 -0.80 -25.75 -1.77
C GLY A 96 0.21 -25.13 -0.80
N LYS A 97 1.24 -25.90 -0.45
CA LYS A 97 2.31 -25.43 0.45
C LYS A 97 3.08 -24.27 -0.18
N PRO A 98 3.47 -23.24 0.59
CA PRO A 98 4.24 -22.10 0.07
C PRO A 98 5.52 -22.50 -0.66
N THR A 99 6.21 -23.55 -0.22
CA THR A 99 7.44 -24.07 -0.86
C THR A 99 7.19 -24.53 -2.29
N ASP A 100 6.07 -25.22 -2.52
CA ASP A 100 5.74 -25.83 -3.81
C ASP A 100 5.28 -24.75 -4.79
N ARG A 101 4.60 -23.72 -4.26
CA ARG A 101 4.25 -22.49 -5.00
C ARG A 101 5.50 -21.71 -5.40
N VAL A 102 6.51 -21.61 -4.53
CA VAL A 102 7.79 -20.96 -4.86
C VAL A 102 8.52 -21.75 -5.96
N GLU A 103 8.56 -23.08 -5.90
CA GLU A 103 9.18 -23.89 -6.95
C GLU A 103 8.48 -23.70 -8.30
N SER A 104 7.14 -23.66 -8.30
CA SER A 104 6.34 -23.39 -9.51
C SER A 104 6.61 -21.99 -10.06
N ALA A 105 6.71 -20.98 -9.18
CA ALA A 105 7.06 -19.62 -9.56
C ALA A 105 8.47 -19.54 -10.18
N LEU A 106 9.46 -20.29 -9.66
CA LEU A 106 10.81 -20.30 -10.23
C LEU A 106 10.85 -20.79 -11.68
N LYS A 107 9.95 -21.69 -12.06
CA LYS A 107 9.80 -22.20 -13.45
C LYS A 107 9.23 -21.14 -14.40
N CYS A 108 8.50 -20.16 -13.86
CA CYS A 108 7.91 -19.05 -14.63
C CYS A 108 8.89 -17.86 -14.80
N LEU A 109 9.99 -17.84 -14.04
CA LEU A 109 10.99 -16.76 -14.13
C LEU A 109 11.93 -16.98 -15.31
N PRO A 110 12.45 -15.90 -15.92
CA PRO A 110 13.48 -16.02 -16.94
C PRO A 110 14.76 -16.65 -16.36
N HIS A 111 15.59 -17.23 -17.23
CA HIS A 111 16.85 -17.85 -16.85
C HIS A 111 17.68 -16.93 -15.94
N TYR A 112 18.28 -17.50 -14.89
CA TYR A 112 19.14 -16.76 -13.98
C TYR A 112 20.58 -16.80 -14.50
N ASP A 113 21.17 -15.64 -14.78
CA ASP A 113 22.57 -15.52 -15.16
C ASP A 113 23.40 -14.95 -13.99
N PRO A 114 24.25 -15.78 -13.33
CA PRO A 114 25.16 -15.30 -12.30
C PRO A 114 26.21 -14.34 -12.84
N ALA A 115 26.67 -14.49 -14.09
CA ALA A 115 27.67 -13.62 -14.68
C ALA A 115 27.16 -12.18 -14.74
N SER A 116 25.87 -12.00 -15.02
CA SER A 116 25.24 -10.69 -14.96
C SER A 116 25.51 -9.99 -13.63
N CYS A 117 25.57 -10.67 -12.47
CA CYS A 117 25.76 -10.10 -11.13
C CYS A 117 27.22 -9.84 -10.74
N TRP A 118 28.18 -10.47 -11.41
CA TRP A 118 29.60 -10.47 -11.03
C TRP A 118 30.55 -10.08 -12.18
N SER A 119 30.02 -9.78 -13.38
CA SER A 119 30.80 -9.36 -14.54
C SER A 119 31.47 -8.02 -14.28
N GLY A 120 32.80 -8.04 -14.17
CA GLY A 120 33.67 -6.87 -14.05
C GLY A 120 33.82 -6.08 -15.36
N ASP A 121 32.75 -5.97 -16.15
CA ASP A 121 32.72 -5.03 -17.27
C ASP A 121 32.75 -3.60 -16.74
N THR A 122 33.41 -2.72 -17.47
CA THR A 122 34.01 -1.48 -16.95
C THR A 122 33.04 -0.36 -16.57
N LEU A 123 31.72 -0.61 -16.50
CA LEU A 123 30.74 0.19 -15.75
C LEU A 123 29.38 -0.54 -15.75
N PRO A 124 29.10 -1.45 -14.81
CA PRO A 124 27.75 -1.99 -14.67
C PRO A 124 26.83 -0.88 -14.16
N SER A 125 25.69 -0.66 -14.82
CA SER A 125 24.67 0.26 -14.31
C SER A 125 24.22 -0.18 -12.91
N PHE A 126 23.95 0.78 -12.03
CA PHE A 126 23.49 0.49 -10.69
C PHE A 126 22.19 -0.32 -10.73
N ARG A 127 22.13 -1.40 -9.95
CA ARG A 127 20.92 -2.19 -9.75
C ARG A 127 20.86 -2.70 -8.31
N TYR A 128 19.65 -2.91 -7.83
CA TYR A 128 19.42 -3.58 -6.56
C TYR A 128 19.60 -5.10 -6.70
N TRP A 129 20.03 -5.71 -5.60
CA TRP A 129 20.12 -7.16 -5.45
C TRP A 129 18.73 -7.82 -5.50
N LYS A 130 18.63 -8.97 -6.15
CA LYS A 130 17.41 -9.80 -6.26
C LYS A 130 17.44 -10.92 -5.23
N ILE A 131 16.27 -11.49 -4.93
CA ILE A 131 16.16 -12.69 -4.06
C ILE A 131 17.02 -13.84 -4.61
N ARG A 132 17.05 -14.05 -5.93
CA ARG A 132 17.88 -15.10 -6.57
C ARG A 132 19.38 -14.86 -6.39
N ASP A 133 19.84 -13.62 -6.22
CA ASP A 133 21.26 -13.32 -5.99
C ASP A 133 21.70 -13.79 -4.60
N PHE A 134 20.92 -13.47 -3.58
CA PHE A 134 21.15 -13.99 -2.22
C PHE A 134 21.05 -15.51 -2.19
N ALA A 135 20.02 -16.08 -2.81
CA ALA A 135 19.80 -17.51 -2.83
C ALA A 135 20.92 -18.27 -3.58
N TYR A 136 21.49 -17.68 -4.64
CA TYR A 136 22.67 -18.21 -5.33
C TYR A 136 23.93 -18.09 -4.46
N ALA A 137 24.15 -16.93 -3.85
CA ALA A 137 25.33 -16.69 -3.01
C ALA A 137 25.39 -17.59 -1.78
N TYR A 138 24.24 -17.88 -1.16
CA TYR A 138 24.14 -18.83 -0.05
C TYR A 138 24.46 -20.27 -0.47
N ARG A 139 23.88 -20.74 -1.58
CA ARG A 139 24.13 -22.10 -2.10
C ARG A 139 25.56 -22.29 -2.59
N SER A 140 26.13 -21.25 -3.20
CA SER A 140 27.51 -21.23 -3.69
C SER A 140 28.54 -20.95 -2.59
N LYS A 141 28.11 -20.84 -1.32
CA LYS A 141 28.96 -20.57 -0.15
C LYS A 141 29.79 -19.29 -0.25
N LEU A 142 29.35 -18.32 -1.06
CA LEU A 142 29.99 -17.00 -1.18
C LEU A 142 29.74 -16.15 0.08
N VAL A 143 28.55 -16.33 0.68
CA VAL A 143 28.13 -15.65 1.91
C VAL A 143 27.13 -16.55 2.66
N THR A 144 26.88 -16.26 3.94
CA THR A 144 25.87 -16.94 4.76
C THR A 144 24.78 -15.97 5.19
N PRO A 145 23.56 -16.46 5.47
CA PRO A 145 22.49 -15.61 6.03
C PRO A 145 22.93 -14.89 7.30
N SER A 146 23.64 -15.56 8.21
CA SER A 146 24.15 -14.95 9.45
C SER A 146 25.12 -13.80 9.18
N LYS A 147 25.97 -13.89 8.15
CA LYS A 147 26.89 -12.79 7.78
C LYS A 147 26.12 -11.58 7.23
N ILE A 148 25.07 -11.81 6.45
CA ILE A 148 24.19 -10.73 5.96
C ILE A 148 23.39 -10.12 7.12
N ALA A 149 22.87 -10.96 8.02
CA ALA A 149 22.15 -10.52 9.22
C ALA A 149 23.01 -9.58 10.07
N GLU A 150 24.25 -9.96 10.39
CA GLU A 150 25.16 -9.09 11.15
C GLU A 150 25.48 -7.78 10.42
N GLN A 151 25.62 -7.80 9.09
CA GLN A 151 25.82 -6.57 8.31
C GLN A 151 24.60 -5.63 8.41
N ILE A 152 23.39 -6.18 8.33
CA ILE A 152 22.15 -5.41 8.49
C ILE A 152 22.05 -4.86 9.91
N ILE A 153 22.28 -5.68 10.93
CA ILE A 153 22.25 -5.26 12.34
C ILE A 153 23.25 -4.12 12.57
N THR A 154 24.49 -4.29 12.11
CA THR A 154 25.55 -3.28 12.22
C THR A 154 25.13 -1.96 11.56
N LEU A 155 24.49 -2.03 10.39
CA LEU A 155 24.01 -0.84 9.67
C LEU A 155 22.84 -0.16 10.39
N VAL A 156 21.87 -0.94 10.87
CA VAL A 156 20.70 -0.43 11.61
C VAL A 156 21.12 0.20 12.95
N GLU A 157 22.09 -0.39 13.64
CA GLU A 157 22.65 0.14 14.88
C GLU A 157 23.53 1.36 14.64
N GLY A 158 24.45 1.27 13.66
CA GLY A 158 25.39 2.33 13.31
C GLY A 158 24.69 3.61 12.83
N CYS A 159 23.68 3.48 11.96
CA CYS A 159 22.89 4.60 11.47
C CYS A 159 21.69 4.94 12.38
N LYS A 160 21.47 4.18 13.46
CA LYS A 160 20.33 4.34 14.38
C LYS A 160 18.97 4.32 13.67
N TYR A 161 18.82 3.50 12.64
CA TYR A 161 17.58 3.37 11.86
C TYR A 161 16.41 2.73 12.62
N HIS A 162 16.62 2.35 13.87
CA HIS A 162 15.58 1.90 14.77
C HIS A 162 15.19 2.95 15.82
N LYS A 163 15.72 4.19 15.71
CA LYS A 163 15.51 5.28 16.67
C LYS A 163 15.09 6.58 15.96
N ALA A 164 14.39 7.42 16.72
CA ALA A 164 14.10 8.79 16.31
C ALA A 164 15.39 9.58 16.03
N PRO A 165 15.37 10.58 15.14
CA PRO A 165 14.20 11.18 14.49
C PRO A 165 13.78 10.56 13.15
N THR A 166 14.63 9.74 12.53
CA THR A 166 14.40 9.18 11.18
C THR A 166 14.53 7.65 11.15
N PRO A 167 13.67 6.92 11.87
CA PRO A 167 13.72 5.46 11.88
C PRO A 167 13.23 4.88 10.55
N LEU A 168 13.89 3.83 10.07
CA LEU A 168 13.33 2.89 9.07
C LEU A 168 12.47 1.82 9.75
N LEU A 169 12.83 1.41 10.97
CA LEU A 169 12.15 0.39 11.76
C LEU A 169 11.67 1.01 13.08
N ILE A 170 10.41 0.80 13.44
CA ILE A 170 9.87 1.25 14.75
C ILE A 170 10.02 0.19 15.84
N SER A 171 10.30 -1.06 15.46
CA SER A 171 10.58 -2.19 16.33
C SER A 171 11.71 -3.00 15.69
N PHE A 172 12.75 -3.30 16.46
CA PHE A 172 13.95 -3.99 16.00
C PHE A 172 14.54 -4.78 17.17
N ASP A 173 14.69 -6.09 16.97
CA ASP A 173 15.35 -7.00 17.92
C ASP A 173 16.47 -7.72 17.17
N ALA A 174 17.72 -7.41 17.55
CA ALA A 174 18.90 -8.00 16.93
C ALA A 174 19.04 -9.50 17.27
N GLU A 175 18.59 -9.93 18.45
CA GLU A 175 18.71 -11.33 18.88
C GLU A 175 17.72 -12.21 18.13
N ASP A 176 16.51 -11.73 17.88
CA ASP A 176 15.53 -12.45 17.06
C ASP A 176 16.00 -12.62 15.61
N ILE A 177 16.72 -11.63 15.06
CA ILE A 177 17.31 -11.72 13.70
C ILE A 177 18.47 -12.70 13.63
N ARG A 178 19.22 -12.89 14.73
CA ARG A 178 20.34 -13.84 14.81
C ARG A 178 19.89 -15.30 14.93
N LYS A 179 18.70 -15.53 15.49
CA LYS A 179 18.12 -16.83 15.78
C LYS A 179 17.63 -17.56 14.53
#